data_AF-A0A9E0BGA4-F1
#
_entry.id   AF-A0A9E0BGA4-F1
#
_cell.length_a   1.000
_cell.length_b   1.000
_cell.length_c   1.000
_cell.angle_alpha   90.00
_cell.angle_beta   90.00
_cell.angle_gamma   90.00
#
_symmetry.space_group_name_H-M   'P 1'
#
loop_
_entity.id
_entity.type
_entity.pdbx_description
1 polymer ?
#
loop_
_entity_poly.entity_id
_entity_poly.type
_entity_poly.pdbx_seq_one_letter_code
_entity_poly.pdbx_strand_id
1 'polypeptide(L)' 'MGTVIVLVVLVVIVAAIVYTMVKGKKNGKHSCGGDCGHCGGCH' A
#
# COMPACT_ATOMS: atom_id res chain seq x y z
N MET A 1 -13.43 4.48 28.16
CA MET A 1 -12.23 3.63 27.96
C MET A 1 -12.30 2.78 26.68
N GLY A 2 -13.41 2.08 26.40
CA GLY A 2 -13.54 1.27 25.17
C GLY A 2 -13.39 2.04 23.85
N THR A 3 -13.88 3.28 23.78
CA THR A 3 -13.80 4.12 22.57
C THR A 3 -12.36 4.36 22.12
N VAL A 4 -11.44 4.60 23.07
CA VAL A 4 -10.02 4.83 22.78
C VAL A 4 -9.39 3.59 22.15
N ILE A 5 -9.72 2.40 22.65
CA ILE A 5 -9.24 1.12 22.11
C ILE A 5 -9.73 0.94 20.67
N VAL A 6 -11.01 1.22 20.41
CA VAL A 6 -11.60 1.12 19.07
C VAL A 6 -10.91 2.06 18.09
N LEU A 7 -10.61 3.31 18.50
CA LEU A 7 -9.93 4.27 17.64
C LEU A 7 -8.51 3.82 17.30
N VAL A 8 -7.75 3.32 18.27
CA VAL A 8 -6.39 2.81 18.04
C VAL A 8 -6.40 1.65 17.06
N VAL A 9 -7.32 0.69 17.23
CA VAL A 9 -7.46 -0.46 16.32
C VAL A 9 -7.80 0.00 14.90
N LEU A 10 -8.75 0.94 14.75
CA LEU A 10 -9.11 1.47 13.43
C LEU A 10 -7.90 2.10 12.72
N VAL A 11 -7.13 2.93 13.44
CA VAL A 11 -5.96 3.61 12.88
C VAL A 11 -4.90 2.61 12.45
N VAL A 12 -4.65 1.56 13.24
CA VAL A 12 -3.68 0.50 12.89
C VAL A 12 -4.10 -0.24 11.61
N ILE A 13 -5.38 -0.62 11.49
CA ILE A 13 -5.90 -1.31 10.30
C ILE A 13 -5.74 -0.44 9.05
N VAL A 14 -6.15 0.84 9.12
CA VAL A 14 -6.03 1.78 8.00
C VAL A 14 -4.56 1.98 7.60
N ALA A 15 -3.67 2.15 8.58
CA ALA A 15 -2.24 2.29 8.33
C ALA A 15 -1.65 1.03 7.67
N ALA A 16 -2.06 -0.17 8.10
CA ALA A 16 -1.63 -1.43 7.50
C ALA A 16 -2.11 -1.58 6.05
N ILE A 17 -3.36 -1.20 5.74
CA ILE A 17 -3.89 -1.19 4.36
C ILE A 17 -3.10 -0.23 3.49
N VAL A 18 -2.87 1.02 3.94
CA VAL A 18 -2.09 2.00 3.18
C VAL A 18 -0.64 1.54 3.02
N TYR A 19 -0.03 0.97 4.06
CA TYR A 19 1.32 0.42 3.99
C TYR A 19 1.41 -0.73 2.98
N THR A 20 0.45 -1.65 2.96
CA THR A 20 0.41 -2.76 1.99
C THR A 20 0.09 -2.28 0.58
N MET A 21 -0.69 -1.21 0.40
CA MET A 21 -0.93 -0.55 -0.89
C MET A 21 0.34 0.12 -1.42
N VAL A 22 1.05 0.88 -0.57
CA VAL A 22 2.31 1.55 -0.93
C VAL A 22 3.42 0.52 -1.17
N LYS A 23 3.55 -0.47 -0.29
CA LYS A 23 4.52 -1.56 -0.44
C LYS A 23 4.15 -2.45 -1.62
N GLY A 24 2.88 -2.72 -1.87
CA GLY A 24 2.39 -3.45 -3.03
C GLY A 24 2.63 -2.71 -4.34
N LYS A 25 2.54 -1.37 -4.33
CA LYS A 25 2.93 -0.51 -5.45
C LYS A 25 4.44 -0.60 -5.72
N LYS A 26 5.26 -0.67 -4.66
CA LYS A 26 6.72 -0.91 -4.76
C LYS A 26 7.09 -2.35 -5.15
N ASN A 27 6.21 -3.32 -4.90
CA ASN A 27 6.44 -4.75 -5.20
C ASN A 27 5.64 -5.24 -6.42
N GLY A 28 5.14 -4.33 -7.26
CA GLY A 28 4.74 -4.65 -8.63
C GLY A 28 3.59 -5.65 -8.80
N LYS A 29 2.43 -5.39 -8.17
CA LYS A 29 1.18 -6.12 -8.51
C LYS A 29 0.48 -5.50 -9.73
N HIS A 30 1.24 -5.23 -10.78
CA HIS A 30 0.82 -4.92 -12.15
C HIS A 30 2.09 -5.15 -12.98
N SER A 31 1.99 -5.74 -14.17
CA SER A 31 3.07 -6.09 -15.11
C SER A 31 4.24 -5.11 -15.29
N CYS A 32 4.17 -3.87 -14.79
CA CYS A 32 5.31 -3.00 -14.55
C CYS A 32 5.12 -2.25 -13.22
N GLY A 33 5.94 -2.59 -12.21
CA GLY A 33 5.86 -2.08 -10.84
C GLY A 33 6.33 -0.64 -10.63
N GLY A 34 5.69 0.32 -11.29
CA GLY A 34 5.84 1.75 -10.98
C GLY A 34 7.12 2.42 -11.47
N ASP A 35 8.04 1.68 -12.09
CA ASP A 35 9.21 2.19 -12.81
C ASP A 35 8.98 2.01 -14.31
N CYS A 36 8.17 2.89 -14.91
CA CYS A 36 7.89 2.87 -16.36
C CYS A 36 9.12 3.21 -17.21
N GLY A 37 10.24 3.63 -16.61
CA GLY A 37 11.48 3.93 -17.32
C GLY A 37 12.35 2.71 -17.64
N HIS A 38 12.20 1.60 -16.91
CA HIS A 38 13.01 0.38 -17.10
C HIS A 38 12.22 -0.81 -17.64
N CYS A 39 10.89 -0.68 -17.68
CA CYS A 39 9.99 -1.72 -18.14
C CYS A 39 9.78 -1.52 -19.64
N GLY A 40 10.47 -2.32 -20.47
CA GLY A 40 10.56 -2.19 -21.94
C GLY A 40 9.26 -2.44 -22.72
N GLY A 41 8.14 -1.87 -22.28
CA GLY A 41 6.83 -1.94 -22.90
C GLY A 41 6.14 -0.57 -23.07
N CYS A 42 6.88 0.55 -22.91
CA CYS A 42 6.43 1.88 -23.35
C CYS A 42 6.99 2.20 -24.74
N HIS A 43 6.58 1.42 -25.73
CA HIS A 43 6.40 1.80 -27.13
C HIS A 43 5.44 0.77 -27.74
#